data_AF-A0A952FHZ1-F1
#
_entry.id   AF-A0A952FHZ1-F1
#
_cell.length_a   1.000
_cell.length_b   1.000
_cell.length_c   1.000
_cell.angle_alpha   90.00
_cell.angle_beta   90.00
_cell.angle_gamma   90.00
#
_symmetry.space_group_name_H-M   'P 1'
#
loop_
_entity.id
_entity.type
_entity.pdbx_description
1 polymer ?
#
loop_
_entity_poly.entity_id
_entity_poly.type
_entity_poly.pdbx_seq_one_letter_code
_entity_poly.pdbx_strand_id
1 'polypeptide(L)'
;KEGLKGASAAQSPGLVAVALKAAITALQGQKLPQYISVPIPYVEYQQMAPGKNFYPDLPDTFYVANEFPPCNINITAPDIMKQSEGNT
;
A
#
# COMPACT_ATOMS: atom_id res chain seq x y z
N LYS A 1 9.20 21.88 -13.04
CA LYS A 1 7.73 22.04 -13.28
C LYS A 1 7.01 21.61 -12.01
N GLU A 2 6.02 22.35 -11.52
CA GLU A 2 5.33 22.12 -10.23
C GLU A 2 4.42 20.86 -10.19
N GLY A 3 4.63 19.88 -11.08
CA GLY A 3 3.80 18.68 -11.18
C GLY A 3 2.35 18.95 -11.60
N LEU A 4 1.55 17.87 -11.71
CA LEU A 4 0.10 17.97 -11.86
C LEU A 4 -0.52 18.19 -10.47
N LYS A 5 -1.30 19.25 -10.32
CA LYS A 5 -2.05 19.53 -9.08
C LYS A 5 -3.36 18.76 -9.12
N GLY A 6 -3.41 17.62 -8.43
CA GLY A 6 -4.59 16.76 -8.38
C GLY A 6 -4.57 15.85 -7.16
N ALA A 7 -5.72 15.25 -6.87
CA ALA A 7 -5.82 14.22 -5.84
C ALA A 7 -5.13 12.93 -6.28
N SER A 8 -4.52 12.24 -5.33
CA SER A 8 -4.03 10.88 -5.53
C SER A 8 -4.97 9.90 -4.86
N ALA A 9 -5.41 8.90 -5.63
CA ALA A 9 -6.18 7.76 -5.17
C ALA A 9 -5.55 6.50 -5.76
N ALA A 10 -5.17 5.54 -4.93
CA ALA A 10 -4.39 4.38 -5.39
C ALA A 10 -5.03 3.05 -4.98
N GLN A 11 -5.22 2.15 -5.96
CA GLN A 11 -5.42 0.73 -5.66
C GLN A 11 -4.06 0.12 -5.33
N SER A 12 -3.85 -0.14 -4.05
CA SER A 12 -2.57 -0.56 -3.48
C SER A 12 -2.17 -1.99 -3.88
N PRO A 13 -0.89 -2.25 -4.21
CA PRO A 13 -0.33 -3.60 -4.25
C PRO A 13 -0.50 -4.38 -2.93
N GLY A 14 -0.61 -3.69 -1.79
CA GLY A 14 -0.92 -4.29 -0.49
C GLY A 14 -2.26 -5.05 -0.45
N LEU A 15 -3.17 -4.81 -1.40
CA LEU A 15 -4.40 -5.61 -1.55
C LEU A 15 -4.09 -7.08 -1.85
N VAL A 16 -2.94 -7.39 -2.46
CA VAL A 16 -2.47 -8.76 -2.64
C VAL A 16 -2.23 -9.43 -1.28
N ALA A 17 -1.63 -8.72 -0.34
CA ALA A 17 -1.42 -9.25 1.02
C ALA A 17 -2.76 -9.45 1.76
N VAL A 18 -3.75 -8.56 1.55
CA VAL A 18 -5.11 -8.75 2.07
C VAL A 18 -5.73 -10.03 1.50
N ALA A 19 -5.63 -10.23 0.18
CA ALA A 19 -6.17 -11.40 -0.51
C ALA A 19 -5.52 -12.71 -0.03
N LEU A 20 -4.19 -12.73 0.14
CA LEU A 20 -3.47 -13.88 0.67
C LEU A 20 -3.87 -14.21 2.11
N LYS A 21 -4.03 -13.20 2.98
CA LYS A 21 -4.54 -13.41 4.35
C LYS A 21 -5.95 -14.00 4.34
N ALA A 22 -6.82 -13.52 3.47
CA ALA A 22 -8.16 -14.08 3.30
C ALA A 22 -8.08 -15.55 2.85
N ALA A 23 -7.25 -15.87 1.84
CA ALA A 23 -7.06 -17.24 1.37
C ALA A 23 -6.55 -18.17 2.48
N ILE A 24 -5.54 -17.76 3.25
CA ILE A 24 -5.02 -18.54 4.39
C ILE A 24 -6.10 -18.77 5.44
N THR A 25 -6.87 -17.73 5.77
CA THR A 25 -7.99 -17.80 6.73
C THR A 25 -9.05 -18.82 6.27
N ALA A 26 -9.40 -18.83 4.98
CA ALA A 26 -10.29 -19.83 4.40
C ALA A 26 -9.72 -21.25 4.50
N LEU A 27 -8.44 -21.43 4.16
CA LEU A 27 -7.77 -22.73 4.23
C LEU A 27 -7.68 -23.28 5.66
N GLN A 28 -7.64 -22.41 6.67
CA GLN A 28 -7.71 -22.77 8.08
C GLN A 28 -9.14 -23.12 8.56
N GLY A 29 -10.13 -23.11 7.66
CA GLY A 29 -11.53 -23.40 7.98
C GLY A 29 -12.25 -22.29 8.74
N GLN A 30 -11.68 -21.08 8.79
CA GLN A 30 -12.31 -19.95 9.47
C GLN A 30 -13.37 -19.31 8.58
N LYS A 31 -14.40 -18.72 9.21
CA LYS A 31 -15.45 -17.99 8.47
C LYS A 31 -14.90 -16.67 7.96
N LEU A 32 -15.08 -16.44 6.66
CA LEU A 32 -14.81 -15.15 6.02
C LEU A 32 -16.11 -14.36 5.81
N PRO A 33 -16.04 -13.02 5.79
CA PRO A 33 -17.15 -12.22 5.31
C PRO A 33 -17.40 -12.48 3.81
N GLN A 34 -18.65 -12.35 3.38
CA GLN A 34 -19.02 -12.50 1.97
C GLN A 34 -18.40 -11.41 1.07
N TYR A 35 -18.11 -10.24 1.64
CA TYR A 35 -17.51 -9.10 0.96
C TYR A 35 -16.42 -8.47 1.83
N ILE A 36 -15.32 -8.07 1.20
CA ILE A 36 -14.23 -7.33 1.83
C ILE A 36 -14.13 -5.99 1.10
N SER A 37 -14.28 -4.89 1.84
CA SER A 37 -14.10 -3.54 1.32
C SER A 37 -12.90 -2.90 2.02
N VAL A 38 -11.88 -2.57 1.24
CA VAL A 38 -10.67 -1.93 1.74
C VAL A 38 -10.70 -0.46 1.29
N PRO A 39 -10.56 0.51 2.20
CA PRO A 39 -10.55 1.93 1.85
C PRO A 39 -9.44 2.25 0.87
N ILE A 40 -9.76 3.02 -0.18
CA ILE A 40 -8.77 3.53 -1.12
C ILE A 40 -8.00 4.67 -0.43
N PRO A 41 -6.67 4.59 -0.29
CA PRO A 41 -5.88 5.70 0.21
C PRO A 41 -6.05 6.91 -0.72
N TYR A 42 -6.36 8.06 -0.10
CA TYR A 42 -6.67 9.30 -0.78
C TYR A 42 -5.90 10.47 -0.16
N VAL A 43 -5.34 11.34 -0.98
CA VAL A 43 -4.72 12.58 -0.52
C VAL A 43 -4.87 13.69 -1.54
N GLU A 44 -5.25 14.87 -1.09
CA GLU A 44 -5.31 16.08 -1.91
C GLU A 44 -3.90 16.67 -2.10
N TYR A 45 -3.66 17.33 -3.23
CA TYR A 45 -2.37 17.94 -3.54
C TYR A 45 -1.83 18.84 -2.41
N GLN A 46 -2.71 19.64 -1.78
CA GLN A 46 -2.35 20.56 -0.70
C GLN A 46 -1.87 19.84 0.58
N GLN A 47 -2.16 18.55 0.70
CA GLN A 47 -1.85 17.72 1.86
C GLN A 47 -0.73 16.70 1.59
N MET A 48 -0.23 16.64 0.35
CA MET A 48 0.86 15.74 -0.01
C MET A 48 2.16 16.19 0.64
N ALA A 49 2.87 15.24 1.26
CA ALA A 49 4.18 15.48 1.87
C ALA A 49 5.25 14.50 1.32
N PRO A 50 6.49 14.97 1.13
CA PRO A 50 7.61 14.12 0.76
C PRO A 50 7.88 13.10 1.86
N GLY A 51 8.26 11.87 1.47
CA GLY A 51 8.49 10.77 2.41
C GLY A 51 7.21 10.17 3.00
N LYS A 52 6.03 10.61 2.54
CA LYS A 52 4.72 10.09 2.97
C LYS A 52 3.85 9.71 1.78
N ASN A 53 3.56 10.68 0.92
CA ASN A 53 2.68 10.50 -0.24
C ASN A 53 3.45 10.37 -1.55
N PHE A 54 4.65 10.96 -1.61
CA PHE A 54 5.58 10.85 -2.72
C PHE A 54 7.01 10.78 -2.18
N TYR A 55 7.93 10.21 -2.96
CA TYR A 55 9.31 9.99 -2.55
C TYR A 55 10.22 10.52 -3.67
N PRO A 56 10.75 11.75 -3.56
CA PRO A 56 11.51 12.41 -4.63
C PRO A 56 12.73 11.64 -5.11
N ASP A 57 13.34 10.86 -4.21
CA ASP A 57 14.56 10.12 -4.47
C ASP A 57 14.29 8.71 -5.02
N LEU A 58 13.02 8.31 -5.17
CA LEU A 58 12.62 7.02 -5.75
C LEU A 58 12.19 7.20 -7.21
N PRO A 59 12.31 6.14 -8.04
CA PRO A 59 11.82 6.18 -9.41
C PRO A 59 10.32 6.49 -9.47
N ASP A 60 9.89 7.20 -10.51
CA ASP A 60 8.48 7.54 -10.75
C ASP A 60 7.55 6.30 -10.87
N THR A 61 8.12 5.11 -11.04
CA THR A 61 7.40 3.83 -11.09
C THR A 61 7.13 3.22 -9.70
N PHE A 62 7.65 3.83 -8.63
CA PHE A 62 7.50 3.32 -7.28
C PHE A 62 6.07 3.56 -6.74
N TYR A 63 5.38 2.47 -6.40
CA TYR A 63 4.05 2.53 -5.79
C TYR A 63 4.17 2.73 -4.28
N VAL A 64 3.65 3.86 -3.80
CA VAL A 64 3.78 4.29 -2.40
C VAL A 64 2.77 3.63 -1.47
N ALA A 65 1.54 3.41 -1.95
CA ALA A 65 0.46 2.88 -1.13
C ALA A 65 0.62 1.36 -0.96
N ASN A 66 1.27 0.89 0.11
CA ASN A 66 1.44 -0.54 0.41
C ASN A 66 0.92 -0.95 1.80
N GLU A 67 0.40 0.02 2.56
CA GLU A 67 0.04 -0.16 3.97
C GLU A 67 -1.49 -0.19 4.14
N PHE A 68 -1.96 -1.17 4.91
CA PHE A 68 -3.31 -1.27 5.45
C PHE A 68 -3.26 -1.61 6.94
N PRO A 69 -3.01 -0.63 7.83
CA PRO A 69 -2.93 -0.86 9.27
C PRO A 69 -4.16 -1.57 9.87
N PRO A 70 -5.42 -1.29 9.45
CA PRO A 70 -6.58 -2.05 9.94
C PRO A 70 -6.54 -3.55 9.62
N CYS A 71 -5.75 -3.96 8.62
CA CYS A 71 -5.57 -5.35 8.22
C CYS A 71 -4.23 -5.94 8.70
N ASN A 72 -3.51 -5.26 9.60
CA ASN A 72 -2.16 -5.63 10.05
C ASN A 72 -1.18 -5.78 8.87
N ILE A 73 -1.23 -4.88 7.90
CA ILE A 73 -0.30 -4.84 6.75
C ILE A 73 0.42 -3.50 6.84
N ASN A 74 1.67 -3.49 7.30
CA ASN A 74 2.44 -2.27 7.56
C ASN A 74 3.74 -2.29 6.75
N ILE A 75 3.63 -2.49 5.44
CA ILE A 75 4.79 -2.56 4.54
C ILE A 75 5.09 -1.14 4.07
N THR A 76 6.06 -0.48 4.71
CA THR A 76 6.41 0.91 4.37
C THR A 76 7.33 0.98 3.16
N ALA A 77 7.33 2.12 2.46
CA ALA A 77 8.26 2.35 1.36
C ALA A 77 9.75 2.25 1.80
N PRO A 78 10.18 2.87 2.91
CA PRO A 78 11.52 2.65 3.43
C PRO A 78 11.86 1.18 3.70
N ASP A 79 10.91 0.37 4.18
CA ASP A 79 11.17 -1.04 4.48
C ASP A 79 11.33 -1.88 3.21
N ILE A 80 10.58 -1.55 2.15
CA ILE A 80 10.76 -2.14 0.81
C ILE A 80 12.15 -1.76 0.27
N MET A 81 12.55 -0.50 0.38
CA MET A 81 13.82 -0.01 -0.17
C MET A 81 15.05 -0.51 0.59
N LYS A 82 14.89 -0.96 1.83
CA LYS A 82 15.94 -1.70 2.58
C LYS A 82 16.09 -3.14 2.10
N GLN A 83 15.16 -3.65 1.28
CA GLN A 83 15.26 -5.02 0.77
C GLN A 83 16.30 -5.12 -0.34
N SER A 84 17.11 -6.18 -0.28
CA SER A 84 18.02 -6.60 -1.34
C SER A 84 17.69 -8.03 -1.77
N GLU A 85 18.16 -8.47 -2.93
CA GLU A 85 17.97 -9.85 -3.41
C GLU A 85 18.47 -10.90 -2.40
N GLY A 86 19.46 -10.55 -1.57
CA GLY A 86 20.02 -11.43 -0.54
C GLY A 86 19.26 -11.46 0.78
N ASN A 87 18.15 -10.74 0.91
CA ASN A 87 17.36 -10.74 2.14
C ASN A 87 16.45 -11.98 2.16
N THR A 88 16.93 -13.06 2.80
CA THR A 88 16.18 -14.31 3.08
C THR A 88 15.37 -14.21 4.36
#